data_AF-A0A553E1X7-F1
#
_entry.id   AF-A0A553E1X7-F1
#
_cell.length_a   1.000
_cell.length_b   1.000
_cell.length_c   1.000
_cell.angle_alpha   90.00
_cell.angle_beta   90.00
_cell.angle_gamma   90.00
#
_symmetry.space_group_name_H-M   'P 1'
#
loop_
_entity.id
_entity.type
_entity.pdbx_description
1 polymer ?
#
loop_
_entity_poly.entity_id
_entity_poly.type
_entity_poly.pdbx_seq_one_letter_code
_entity_poly.pdbx_strand_id
1 'polypeptide(L)'
;MKFQFKKSILLLFTVLAFASCSSDATEPTVNELDGLTKFKEITNTTHTIELYKHMGGLVQGFNEIAFRIKDNSTGQYVKNAKASWMPVMHMTSMTHSCPKSEIKKASAEGTLYEGYIAFQMAQNATEYWDLKIDYAINGTAFTAISVIDVPASAKRTITTFKGTDGVKYIVAYAEPHHPKVAVNDIEVAIFKMQDMMTFPVVDNFKLKIDPRMPSMGNHSSPNNVDLTQSVAGGLYKGKMSLTMTGYWKINLQLLNANNEVLKGEAITDAVPASSIYFEIEF
;
A
#
# COMPACT_ATOMS: atom_id res chain seq x y z
N MET A 1 -76.83 -65.18 -13.06
CA MET A 1 -76.71 -64.84 -14.50
C MET A 1 -76.60 -63.34 -14.64
N LYS A 2 -75.66 -62.87 -15.46
CA LYS A 2 -75.32 -61.48 -15.85
C LYS A 2 -74.36 -60.68 -14.94
N PHE A 3 -73.10 -60.72 -15.37
CA PHE A 3 -71.97 -59.85 -15.07
C PHE A 3 -72.27 -58.37 -15.36
N GLN A 4 -71.75 -57.47 -14.53
CA GLN A 4 -71.62 -56.04 -14.82
C GLN A 4 -70.13 -55.65 -14.72
N PHE A 5 -69.71 -54.85 -15.70
CA PHE A 5 -68.34 -54.58 -16.12
C PHE A 5 -67.45 -53.93 -15.05
N LYS A 6 -66.20 -54.42 -14.95
CA LYS A 6 -65.11 -53.82 -14.17
C LYS A 6 -64.71 -52.47 -14.78
N LYS A 7 -64.69 -51.41 -13.97
CA LYS A 7 -64.08 -50.13 -14.32
C LYS A 7 -62.55 -50.25 -14.25
N SER A 8 -61.91 -49.82 -15.33
CA SER A 8 -60.48 -49.63 -15.48
C SER A 8 -59.94 -48.62 -14.46
N ILE A 9 -58.87 -48.99 -13.75
CA ILE A 9 -57.92 -48.05 -13.16
C ILE A 9 -56.55 -48.44 -13.70
N LEU A 10 -56.12 -47.70 -14.72
CA LEU A 10 -54.77 -47.74 -15.28
C LEU A 10 -53.88 -46.91 -14.34
N LEU A 11 -53.09 -47.58 -13.52
CA LEU A 11 -52.11 -46.93 -12.64
C LEU A 11 -50.83 -46.67 -13.46
N LEU A 12 -50.70 -45.45 -13.99
CA LEU A 12 -49.50 -45.00 -14.69
C LEU A 12 -48.44 -44.59 -13.66
N PHE A 13 -47.47 -45.47 -13.40
CA PHE A 13 -46.29 -45.13 -12.60
C PHE A 13 -45.31 -44.32 -13.45
N THR A 14 -45.27 -43.01 -13.24
CA THR A 14 -44.23 -42.13 -13.80
C THR A 14 -43.04 -42.13 -12.84
N VAL A 15 -41.97 -42.83 -13.21
CA VAL A 15 -40.69 -42.78 -12.49
C VAL A 15 -39.98 -41.48 -12.86
N LEU A 16 -40.05 -40.49 -11.96
CA LEU A 16 -39.22 -39.28 -12.03
C LEU A 16 -37.80 -39.65 -11.60
N ALA A 17 -36.91 -39.80 -12.57
CA ALA A 17 -35.47 -39.87 -12.32
C ALA A 17 -35.00 -38.47 -11.86
N PHE A 18 -34.74 -38.31 -10.57
CA PHE A 18 -34.00 -37.16 -10.05
C PHE A 18 -32.53 -37.32 -10.45
N ALA A 19 -32.16 -36.77 -11.61
CA ALA A 19 -30.77 -36.49 -11.93
C ALA A 19 -30.30 -35.33 -11.02
N SER A 20 -29.73 -35.67 -9.87
CA SER A 20 -28.97 -34.74 -9.04
C SER A 20 -27.66 -34.41 -9.76
N CYS A 21 -27.68 -33.38 -10.61
CA CYS A 21 -26.45 -32.71 -11.03
C CYS A 21 -25.92 -31.94 -9.83
N SER A 22 -24.99 -32.55 -9.10
CA SER A 22 -24.04 -31.82 -8.26
C SER A 22 -23.23 -30.93 -9.19
N SER A 23 -23.64 -29.66 -9.32
CA SER A 23 -22.72 -28.65 -9.82
C SER A 23 -21.76 -28.38 -8.67
N ASP A 24 -20.67 -29.16 -8.63
CA ASP A 24 -19.45 -28.71 -7.96
C ASP A 24 -18.97 -27.48 -8.73
N ALA A 25 -19.59 -26.33 -8.45
CA ALA A 25 -19.02 -25.05 -8.71
C ALA A 25 -17.77 -24.98 -7.82
N THR A 26 -16.65 -25.43 -8.37
CA THR A 26 -15.34 -25.12 -7.84
C THR A 26 -15.25 -23.61 -7.89
N GLU A 27 -15.46 -22.95 -6.75
CA GLU A 27 -15.19 -21.53 -6.66
C GLU A 27 -13.75 -21.30 -7.14
N PRO A 28 -13.52 -20.33 -8.04
CA PRO A 28 -12.20 -20.09 -8.57
C PRO A 28 -11.25 -19.87 -7.40
N THR A 29 -10.21 -20.71 -7.32
CA THR A 29 -9.15 -20.52 -6.34
C THR A 29 -8.46 -19.20 -6.67
N VAL A 30 -8.74 -18.17 -5.88
CA VAL A 30 -8.14 -16.85 -6.05
C VAL A 30 -6.64 -16.99 -5.78
N ASN A 31 -5.82 -16.73 -6.79
CA ASN A 31 -4.37 -16.66 -6.62
C ASN A 31 -4.02 -15.35 -5.91
N GLU A 32 -3.86 -15.39 -4.58
CA GLU A 32 -3.49 -14.21 -3.78
C GLU A 32 -2.14 -13.60 -4.15
N LEU A 33 -1.27 -14.30 -4.90
CA LEU A 33 0.02 -13.77 -5.34
C LEU A 33 -0.04 -13.17 -6.75
N ASP A 34 -1.22 -13.03 -7.35
CA ASP A 34 -1.33 -12.45 -8.68
C ASP A 34 -0.76 -11.03 -8.72
N GLY A 35 0.11 -10.77 -9.69
CA GLY A 35 0.85 -9.52 -9.80
C GLY A 35 1.91 -9.27 -8.71
N LEU A 36 2.13 -10.17 -7.75
CA LEU A 36 3.14 -10.02 -6.68
C LEU A 36 4.40 -10.84 -6.94
N THR A 37 5.56 -10.22 -6.73
CA THR A 37 6.87 -10.88 -6.83
C THR A 37 7.55 -10.92 -5.47
N LYS A 38 8.10 -12.08 -5.10
CA LYS A 38 8.90 -12.23 -3.89
C LYS A 38 10.24 -11.52 -4.05
N PHE A 39 10.61 -10.65 -3.10
CA PHE A 39 11.88 -9.92 -3.13
C PHE A 39 12.83 -10.30 -1.99
N LYS A 40 12.33 -10.92 -0.91
CA LYS A 40 13.15 -11.28 0.26
C LYS A 40 12.51 -12.41 1.06
N GLU A 41 13.36 -13.18 1.74
CA GLU A 41 12.96 -14.09 2.81
C GLU A 41 13.65 -13.70 4.12
N ILE A 42 12.92 -13.84 5.23
CA ILE A 42 13.43 -13.66 6.58
C ILE A 42 13.12 -14.94 7.36
N THR A 43 14.15 -15.70 7.72
CA THR A 43 13.99 -16.99 8.39
C THR A 43 14.43 -16.91 9.83
N ASN A 44 13.64 -17.50 10.73
CA ASN A 44 14.07 -17.86 12.07
C ASN A 44 14.09 -19.40 12.21
N THR A 45 14.26 -19.91 13.43
CA THR A 45 14.37 -21.36 13.66
C THR A 45 13.14 -22.15 13.20
N THR A 46 11.93 -21.59 13.34
CA THR A 46 10.67 -22.33 13.14
C THR A 46 9.90 -21.90 11.89
N HIS A 47 10.12 -20.70 11.39
CA HIS A 47 9.36 -20.14 10.26
C HIS A 47 10.25 -19.39 9.27
N THR A 48 9.73 -19.28 8.05
CA THR A 48 10.26 -18.41 7.00
C THR A 48 9.18 -17.41 6.60
N ILE A 49 9.50 -16.12 6.67
CA ILE A 49 8.65 -15.04 6.21
C ILE A 49 9.07 -14.67 4.80
N GLU A 50 8.16 -14.82 3.85
CA GLU A 50 8.37 -14.48 2.45
C GLU A 50 7.74 -13.11 2.17
N LEU A 51 8.54 -12.14 1.73
CA LEU A 51 8.12 -10.76 1.46
C LEU A 51 7.93 -10.53 -0.05
N TYR A 52 6.82 -9.90 -0.40
CA TYR A 52 6.34 -9.69 -1.76
C TYR A 52 5.95 -8.23 -2.02
N LYS A 53 5.99 -7.83 -3.29
CA LYS A 53 5.57 -6.51 -3.79
C LYS A 53 5.10 -6.61 -5.25
N HIS A 54 4.25 -5.69 -5.70
CA HIS A 54 3.76 -5.66 -7.08
C HIS A 54 4.86 -5.46 -8.13
N MET A 55 5.95 -4.75 -7.80
CA MET A 55 7.02 -4.43 -8.73
C MET A 55 8.34 -4.21 -8.00
N GLY A 56 9.41 -4.87 -8.47
CA GLY A 56 10.77 -4.65 -7.99
C GLY A 56 11.00 -4.94 -6.51
N GLY A 57 12.11 -4.42 -5.99
CA GLY A 57 12.41 -4.43 -4.55
C GLY A 57 11.85 -3.21 -3.83
N LEU A 58 12.28 -3.02 -2.58
CA LEU A 58 12.00 -1.78 -1.85
C LEU A 58 12.81 -0.62 -2.43
N VAL A 59 12.35 0.60 -2.20
CA VAL A 59 13.06 1.84 -2.53
C VAL A 59 12.81 2.89 -1.46
N GLN A 60 13.65 3.93 -1.39
CA GLN A 60 13.33 5.14 -0.64
C GLN A 60 12.01 5.74 -1.17
N GLY A 61 10.98 5.78 -0.34
CA GLY A 61 9.63 6.13 -0.75
C GLY A 61 8.55 5.29 -0.05
N PHE A 62 7.31 5.40 -0.53
CA PHE A 62 6.20 4.58 -0.08
C PHE A 62 6.29 3.18 -0.70
N ASN A 63 6.24 2.14 0.14
CA ASN A 63 6.32 0.76 -0.30
C ASN A 63 5.16 -0.03 0.29
N GLU A 64 4.26 -0.49 -0.57
CA GLU A 64 3.33 -1.56 -0.23
C GLU A 64 4.08 -2.88 -0.19
N ILE A 65 3.85 -3.64 0.88
CA ILE A 65 4.54 -4.89 1.17
C ILE A 65 3.47 -5.89 1.56
N ALA A 66 3.50 -7.04 0.90
CA ALA A 66 2.73 -8.21 1.27
C ALA A 66 3.67 -9.28 1.80
N PHE A 67 3.21 -10.16 2.68
CA PHE A 67 4.02 -11.28 3.15
C PHE A 67 3.21 -12.50 3.54
N ARG A 68 3.88 -13.66 3.53
CA ARG A 68 3.37 -14.93 4.03
C ARG A 68 4.33 -15.48 5.08
N ILE A 69 3.80 -16.22 6.04
CA ILE A 69 4.59 -16.90 7.06
C ILE A 69 4.47 -18.40 6.81
N LYS A 70 5.59 -19.07 6.57
CA LYS A 70 5.68 -20.52 6.33
C LYS A 70 6.25 -21.21 7.55
N ASP A 71 5.59 -22.27 8.02
CA ASP A 71 6.14 -23.18 9.02
C ASP A 71 7.19 -24.10 8.39
N ASN A 72 8.41 -24.08 8.91
CA ASN A 72 9.53 -24.79 8.30
C ASN A 72 9.45 -26.32 8.49
N SER A 73 8.70 -26.80 9.48
CA SER A 73 8.56 -28.23 9.78
C SER A 73 7.52 -28.91 8.89
N THR A 74 6.41 -28.21 8.60
CA THR A 74 5.29 -28.74 7.82
C THR A 74 5.28 -28.25 6.37
N GLY A 75 6.00 -27.17 6.08
CA GLY A 75 5.98 -26.48 4.80
C GLY A 75 4.69 -25.71 4.52
N GLN A 76 3.76 -25.64 5.47
CA GLN A 76 2.46 -24.99 5.31
C GLN A 76 2.50 -23.50 5.66
N TYR A 77 1.61 -22.72 5.05
CA TYR A 77 1.48 -21.30 5.36
C TYR A 77 0.52 -21.05 6.53
N VAL A 78 0.93 -20.17 7.43
CA VAL A 78 0.18 -19.75 8.62
C VAL A 78 -0.90 -18.75 8.25
N LYS A 79 -2.15 -19.12 8.54
CA LYS A 79 -3.34 -18.31 8.20
C LYS A 79 -3.89 -17.48 9.36
N ASN A 80 -3.43 -17.68 10.59
CA ASN A 80 -4.03 -17.06 11.77
C ASN A 80 -2.99 -16.31 12.62
N ALA A 81 -1.98 -15.73 11.98
CA ALA A 81 -0.99 -14.90 12.65
C ALA A 81 -1.56 -13.50 12.94
N LYS A 82 -1.20 -12.95 14.10
CA LYS A 82 -1.27 -11.51 14.35
C LYS A 82 0.14 -10.97 14.27
N ALA A 83 0.41 -10.03 13.38
CA ALA A 83 1.75 -9.55 13.11
C ALA A 83 1.87 -8.02 13.28
N SER A 84 3.07 -7.58 13.59
CA SER A 84 3.50 -6.19 13.55
C SER A 84 4.93 -6.12 13.01
N TRP A 85 5.32 -4.96 12.49
CA TRP A 85 6.67 -4.75 11.98
C TRP A 85 7.31 -3.49 12.53
N MET A 86 8.65 -3.50 12.58
CA MET A 86 9.48 -2.38 12.96
C MET A 86 10.68 -2.30 12.03
N PRO A 87 10.65 -1.42 11.02
CA PRO A 87 11.82 -1.06 10.24
C PRO A 87 12.73 -0.14 11.07
N VAL A 88 14.02 -0.42 11.12
CA VAL A 88 15.01 0.44 11.80
C VAL A 88 16.17 0.72 10.87
N MET A 89 16.47 2.00 10.68
CA MET A 89 17.69 2.44 10.05
C MET A 89 18.80 2.55 11.07
N HIS A 90 19.96 1.96 10.73
CA HIS A 90 21.19 2.08 11.47
C HIS A 90 22.09 3.08 10.77
N MET A 91 22.33 4.22 11.42
CA MET A 91 23.32 5.21 10.99
C MET A 91 24.56 5.12 11.90
N THR A 92 25.64 5.80 11.53
CA THR A 92 26.91 5.72 12.28
C THR A 92 26.78 6.04 13.78
N SER A 93 25.91 6.98 14.15
CA SER A 93 25.81 7.47 15.54
C SER A 93 24.41 7.40 16.14
N MET A 94 23.40 6.98 15.39
CA MET A 94 22.03 6.89 15.88
C MET A 94 21.19 5.93 15.04
N THR A 95 20.03 5.55 15.56
CA THR A 95 19.03 4.78 14.85
C THR A 95 17.71 5.54 14.79
N HIS A 96 16.91 5.27 13.76
CA HIS A 96 15.54 5.77 13.67
C HIS A 96 14.66 4.78 12.89
N SER A 97 13.34 4.87 13.08
CA SER A 97 12.35 4.15 12.27
C SER A 97 11.84 5.06 11.14
N CYS A 98 10.93 4.52 10.34
CA CYS A 98 10.10 5.25 9.40
C CYS A 98 8.59 5.04 9.66
N PRO A 99 7.70 5.82 9.01
CA PRO A 99 6.28 5.54 8.98
C PRO A 99 5.98 4.16 8.42
N LYS A 100 4.99 3.52 9.03
CA LYS A 100 4.54 2.17 8.70
C LYS A 100 3.09 2.00 9.08
N SER A 101 2.35 1.21 8.31
CA SER A 101 0.98 0.86 8.66
C SER A 101 0.93 -0.22 9.74
N GLU A 102 -0.24 -0.41 10.31
CA GLU A 102 -0.61 -1.71 10.86
C GLU A 102 -0.65 -2.76 9.74
N ILE A 103 -0.44 -4.02 10.11
CA ILE A 103 -0.53 -5.15 9.19
C ILE A 103 -1.96 -5.67 9.19
N LYS A 104 -2.54 -5.83 7.99
CA LYS A 104 -3.87 -6.39 7.79
C LYS A 104 -3.77 -7.71 7.05
N LYS A 105 -4.76 -8.57 7.25
CA LYS A 105 -4.88 -9.80 6.45
C LYS A 105 -5.57 -9.47 5.12
N ALA A 106 -5.04 -9.95 4.00
CA ALA A 106 -5.59 -9.65 2.68
C ALA A 106 -6.99 -10.28 2.49
N SER A 107 -7.18 -11.49 3.01
CA SER A 107 -8.48 -12.19 3.05
C SER A 107 -8.60 -13.05 4.31
N ALA A 108 -9.84 -13.29 4.78
CA ALA A 108 -10.07 -13.97 6.06
C ALA A 108 -9.56 -15.43 6.08
N GLU A 109 -9.64 -16.14 4.94
CA GLU A 109 -9.21 -17.53 4.78
C GLU A 109 -7.81 -17.64 4.14
N GLY A 110 -7.25 -16.51 3.75
CA GLY A 110 -6.01 -16.45 3.00
C GLY A 110 -4.75 -16.60 3.81
N THR A 111 -3.63 -16.49 3.10
CA THR A 111 -2.28 -16.63 3.67
C THR A 111 -1.48 -15.34 3.64
N LEU A 112 -1.94 -14.35 2.88
CA LEU A 112 -1.27 -13.08 2.68
C LEU A 112 -1.66 -12.05 3.75
N TYR A 113 -0.66 -11.33 4.23
CA TYR A 113 -0.77 -10.17 5.09
C TYR A 113 -0.15 -8.96 4.39
N GLU A 114 -0.71 -7.79 4.56
CA GLU A 114 -0.38 -6.60 3.78
C GLU A 114 -0.28 -5.36 4.66
N GLY A 115 0.49 -4.40 4.18
CA GLY A 115 0.60 -3.06 4.73
C GLY A 115 1.59 -2.25 3.92
N TYR A 116 2.02 -1.12 4.47
CA TYR A 116 3.02 -0.27 3.83
C TYR A 116 4.10 0.19 4.81
N ILE A 117 5.26 0.52 4.25
CA ILE A 117 6.38 1.18 4.94
C ILE A 117 6.88 2.34 4.05
N ALA A 118 7.07 3.53 4.64
CA ALA A 118 7.49 4.72 3.92
C ALA A 118 8.91 5.16 4.32
N PHE A 119 9.93 4.60 3.68
CA PHE A 119 11.34 4.88 4.00
C PHE A 119 11.74 6.30 3.58
N GLN A 120 12.08 7.16 4.53
CA GLN A 120 12.49 8.55 4.24
C GLN A 120 13.92 8.65 3.72
N MET A 121 14.72 7.61 3.92
CA MET A 121 16.14 7.56 3.59
C MET A 121 16.50 6.26 2.87
N ALA A 122 17.35 6.39 1.86
CA ALA A 122 18.00 5.25 1.22
C ALA A 122 19.12 4.71 2.09
N GLN A 123 19.43 3.42 1.93
CA GLN A 123 20.65 2.83 2.43
C GLN A 123 21.88 3.32 1.65
N ASN A 124 23.05 3.15 2.25
CA ASN A 124 24.35 3.32 1.61
C ASN A 124 25.33 2.26 2.12
N ALA A 125 26.63 2.43 1.87
CA ALA A 125 27.64 1.45 2.23
C ALA A 125 27.78 1.19 3.74
N THR A 126 27.42 2.17 4.58
CA THR A 126 27.59 2.10 6.05
C THR A 126 26.29 2.19 6.82
N GLU A 127 25.23 2.68 6.19
CA GLU A 127 23.92 2.89 6.82
C GLU A 127 22.86 2.04 6.11
N TYR A 128 22.12 1.25 6.87
CA TYR A 128 21.24 0.22 6.33
C TYR A 128 19.94 0.11 7.12
N TRP A 129 18.95 -0.54 6.54
CA TRP A 129 17.68 -0.86 7.19
C TRP A 129 17.64 -2.33 7.60
N ASP A 130 17.18 -2.62 8.81
CA ASP A 130 16.61 -3.92 9.13
C ASP A 130 15.09 -3.83 9.26
N LEU A 131 14.45 -4.99 9.08
CA LEU A 131 13.02 -5.14 9.28
C LEU A 131 12.81 -6.27 10.29
N LYS A 132 12.35 -5.90 11.48
CA LYS A 132 11.87 -6.85 12.47
C LYS A 132 10.37 -7.08 12.27
N ILE A 133 9.95 -8.34 12.23
CA ILE A 133 8.55 -8.75 12.19
C ILE A 133 8.28 -9.60 13.43
N ASP A 134 7.44 -9.08 14.32
CA ASP A 134 6.96 -9.78 15.50
C ASP A 134 5.57 -10.33 15.19
N TYR A 135 5.35 -11.62 15.45
CA TYR A 135 4.08 -12.27 15.13
C TYR A 135 3.69 -13.32 16.17
N ALA A 136 2.39 -13.53 16.35
CA ALA A 136 1.85 -14.52 17.27
C ALA A 136 0.92 -15.49 16.56
N ILE A 137 1.08 -16.78 16.84
CA ILE A 137 0.25 -17.88 16.30
C ILE A 137 -0.33 -18.63 17.48
N ASN A 138 -1.66 -18.67 17.60
CA ASN A 138 -2.37 -19.29 18.74
C ASN A 138 -1.87 -18.81 20.11
N GLY A 139 -1.44 -17.55 20.21
CA GLY A 139 -0.91 -16.95 21.44
C GLY A 139 0.59 -17.15 21.68
N THR A 140 1.27 -18.00 20.90
CA THR A 140 2.73 -18.16 20.97
C THR A 140 3.41 -17.09 20.13
N ALA A 141 4.32 -16.33 20.75
CA ALA A 141 5.06 -15.25 20.11
C ALA A 141 6.33 -15.75 19.39
N PHE A 142 6.60 -15.17 18.23
CA PHE A 142 7.76 -15.40 17.41
C PHE A 142 8.29 -14.06 16.88
N THR A 143 9.55 -14.05 16.48
CA THR A 143 10.19 -12.87 15.88
C THR A 143 11.12 -13.30 14.76
N ALA A 144 11.21 -12.49 13.71
CA ALA A 144 12.20 -12.66 12.67
C ALA A 144 12.73 -11.27 12.27
N ILE A 145 14.04 -11.16 12.05
CA ILE A 145 14.70 -9.90 11.70
C ILE A 145 15.74 -10.14 10.62
N SER A 146 15.81 -9.26 9.64
CA SER A 146 16.87 -9.27 8.63
C SER A 146 17.10 -7.88 8.07
N VAL A 147 18.32 -7.67 7.54
CA VAL A 147 18.63 -6.50 6.72
C VAL A 147 17.83 -6.56 5.42
N ILE A 148 17.26 -5.42 5.04
CA ILE A 148 16.49 -5.24 3.80
C ILE A 148 17.13 -4.16 2.92
N ASP A 149 17.08 -4.37 1.61
CA ASP A 149 17.67 -3.45 0.65
C ASP A 149 16.71 -2.30 0.33
N VAL A 150 17.09 -1.06 0.65
CA VAL A 150 16.32 0.17 0.39
C VAL A 150 17.18 1.18 -0.38
N PRO A 151 17.43 1.00 -1.69
CA PRO A 151 18.16 1.98 -2.50
C PRO A 151 17.39 3.29 -2.68
N ALA A 152 18.09 4.33 -3.13
CA ALA A 152 17.47 5.60 -3.49
C ALA A 152 16.51 5.44 -4.67
N SER A 153 15.35 6.08 -4.59
CA SER A 153 14.44 6.18 -5.73
C SER A 153 15.02 7.13 -6.78
N ALA A 154 14.85 6.79 -8.06
CA ALA A 154 15.27 7.64 -9.18
C ALA A 154 14.51 8.98 -9.23
N LYS A 155 13.31 9.02 -8.64
CA LYS A 155 12.44 10.19 -8.55
C LYS A 155 12.10 10.49 -7.10
N ARG A 156 11.99 11.76 -6.75
CA ARG A 156 11.53 12.18 -5.43
C ARG A 156 10.04 11.84 -5.24
N THR A 157 9.75 10.75 -4.55
CA THR A 157 8.39 10.31 -4.20
C THR A 157 8.08 10.46 -2.71
N ILE A 158 9.06 10.93 -1.93
CA ILE A 158 8.91 11.23 -0.51
C ILE A 158 9.66 12.51 -0.17
N THR A 159 9.09 13.30 0.74
CA THR A 159 9.71 14.53 1.22
C THR A 159 9.53 14.68 2.71
N THR A 160 10.59 15.12 3.40
CA THR A 160 10.56 15.47 4.82
C THR A 160 10.85 16.95 4.97
N PHE A 161 10.10 17.66 5.81
CA PHE A 161 10.27 19.10 6.03
C PHE A 161 9.78 19.52 7.41
N LYS A 162 10.21 20.69 7.86
CA LYS A 162 9.68 21.36 9.06
C LYS A 162 8.61 22.36 8.62
N GLY A 163 7.42 22.26 9.20
CA GLY A 163 6.32 23.22 9.01
C GLY A 163 6.58 24.55 9.73
N THR A 164 5.80 25.57 9.39
CA THR A 164 5.82 26.88 10.07
C THR A 164 5.44 26.80 11.54
N ASP A 165 4.71 25.77 11.94
CA ASP A 165 4.36 25.42 13.32
C ASP A 165 5.50 24.73 14.10
N GLY A 166 6.63 24.49 13.44
CA GLY A 166 7.80 23.86 14.03
C GLY A 166 7.78 22.33 14.03
N VAL A 167 6.71 21.70 13.53
CA VAL A 167 6.57 20.24 13.48
C VAL A 167 7.26 19.68 12.23
N LYS A 168 7.89 18.51 12.35
CA LYS A 168 8.45 17.79 11.19
C LYS A 168 7.39 16.88 10.56
N TYR A 169 7.19 17.03 9.27
CA TYR A 169 6.26 16.25 8.47
C TYR A 169 6.96 15.43 7.41
N ILE A 170 6.34 14.32 7.05
CA ILE A 170 6.74 13.46 5.95
C ILE A 170 5.54 13.32 5.03
N VAL A 171 5.73 13.54 3.73
CA VAL A 171 4.69 13.42 2.71
C VAL A 171 5.20 12.44 1.66
N ALA A 172 4.46 11.35 1.42
CA ALA A 172 4.89 10.21 0.62
C ALA A 172 3.83 9.85 -0.43
N TYR A 173 4.22 9.88 -1.71
CA TYR A 173 3.41 9.50 -2.85
C TYR A 173 3.20 7.98 -2.87
N ALA A 174 1.93 7.54 -2.89
CA ALA A 174 1.56 6.13 -2.88
C ALA A 174 1.02 5.67 -4.25
N GLU A 175 0.12 6.44 -4.86
CA GLU A 175 -0.54 6.11 -6.13
C GLU A 175 -0.65 7.34 -7.05
N PRO A 176 -0.76 7.15 -8.37
CA PRO A 176 -0.71 5.87 -9.08
C PRO A 176 0.70 5.27 -9.22
N HIS A 177 0.82 3.94 -9.20
CA HIS A 177 2.03 3.23 -9.64
C HIS A 177 2.28 3.33 -11.15
N HIS A 178 1.19 3.37 -11.93
CA HIS A 178 1.21 3.43 -13.39
C HIS A 178 0.41 4.65 -13.87
N PRO A 179 0.95 5.87 -13.74
CA PRO A 179 0.31 7.06 -14.26
C PRO A 179 0.11 6.95 -15.77
N LYS A 180 -0.95 7.60 -16.26
CA LYS A 180 -1.29 7.65 -17.69
C LYS A 180 -1.68 9.06 -18.10
N VAL A 181 -1.72 9.29 -19.41
CA VAL A 181 -2.24 10.53 -20.01
C VAL A 181 -3.76 10.57 -19.80
N ALA A 182 -4.17 11.03 -18.63
CA ALA A 182 -5.55 11.13 -18.17
C ALA A 182 -5.59 11.94 -16.86
N VAL A 183 -6.80 12.04 -16.29
CA VAL A 183 -6.96 12.33 -14.86
C VAL A 183 -6.71 11.05 -14.08
N ASN A 184 -5.65 11.05 -13.27
CA ASN A 184 -5.27 9.93 -12.41
C ASN A 184 -5.79 10.13 -10.99
N ASP A 185 -6.13 9.03 -10.34
CA ASP A 185 -6.37 9.00 -8.89
C ASP A 185 -5.01 9.05 -8.19
N ILE A 186 -4.76 10.13 -7.45
CA ILE A 186 -3.53 10.28 -6.66
C ILE A 186 -3.83 9.97 -5.19
N GLU A 187 -2.96 9.18 -4.57
CA GLU A 187 -2.98 8.92 -3.13
C GLU A 187 -1.64 9.29 -2.49
N VAL A 188 -1.70 9.97 -1.34
CA VAL A 188 -0.53 10.44 -0.60
C VAL A 188 -0.70 10.19 0.90
N ALA A 189 0.34 9.69 1.53
CA ALA A 189 0.43 9.58 2.98
C ALA A 189 1.07 10.84 3.59
N ILE A 190 0.50 11.36 4.68
CA ILE A 190 1.03 12.50 5.42
C ILE A 190 1.24 12.06 6.86
N PHE A 191 2.48 12.11 7.33
CA PHE A 191 2.85 11.69 8.67
C PHE A 191 3.48 12.84 9.45
N LYS A 192 3.30 12.83 10.76
CA LYS A 192 4.04 13.68 11.71
C LYS A 192 5.16 12.86 12.31
N MET A 193 6.38 13.39 12.30
CA MET A 193 7.47 12.82 13.09
C MET A 193 7.28 13.24 14.55
N GLN A 194 6.65 12.37 15.35
CA GLN A 194 6.45 12.61 16.77
C GLN A 194 7.77 12.46 17.54
N ASP A 195 8.52 11.41 17.21
CA ASP A 195 9.86 11.13 17.70
C ASP A 195 10.64 10.31 16.65
N MET A 196 11.81 9.78 17.00
CA MET A 196 12.65 9.02 16.05
C MET A 196 12.08 7.65 15.67
N MET A 197 11.04 7.17 16.38
CA MET A 197 10.45 5.83 16.21
C MET A 197 8.97 5.86 15.81
N THR A 198 8.28 6.97 16.07
CA THR A 198 6.82 7.10 15.99
C THR A 198 6.41 8.16 14.98
N PHE A 199 5.60 7.72 14.00
CA PHE A 199 5.20 8.53 12.85
C PHE A 199 3.70 8.38 12.54
N PRO A 200 2.80 8.92 13.39
CA PRO A 200 1.36 8.84 13.15
C PRO A 200 0.97 9.58 11.86
N VAL A 201 -0.07 9.07 11.19
CA VAL A 201 -0.76 9.79 10.12
C VAL A 201 -1.34 11.08 10.69
N VAL A 202 -1.25 12.17 9.92
CA VAL A 202 -1.85 13.45 10.27
C VAL A 202 -3.26 13.50 9.75
N ASP A 203 -4.19 13.89 10.59
CA ASP A 203 -5.60 13.99 10.23
C ASP A 203 -6.03 15.42 9.89
N ASN A 204 -7.07 15.52 9.05
CA ASN A 204 -7.77 16.77 8.73
C ASN A 204 -6.89 17.87 8.11
N PHE A 205 -5.81 17.52 7.43
CA PHE A 205 -5.03 18.47 6.65
C PHE A 205 -5.59 18.59 5.22
N LYS A 206 -4.97 19.42 4.40
CA LYS A 206 -5.17 19.44 2.95
C LYS A 206 -3.83 19.52 2.26
N LEU A 207 -3.63 18.70 1.23
CA LEU A 207 -2.44 18.77 0.39
C LEU A 207 -2.83 19.27 -0.99
N LYS A 208 -2.48 20.52 -1.27
CA LYS A 208 -2.72 21.08 -2.60
C LYS A 208 -1.66 20.62 -3.59
N ILE A 209 -2.07 20.48 -4.84
CA ILE A 209 -1.19 20.06 -5.93
C ILE A 209 -1.22 21.01 -7.12
N ASP A 210 -0.06 21.22 -7.73
CA ASP A 210 0.07 21.87 -9.03
C ASP A 210 1.10 21.11 -9.88
N PRO A 211 0.64 20.15 -10.71
CA PRO A 211 1.49 19.44 -11.65
C PRO A 211 2.04 20.37 -12.72
N ARG A 212 3.37 20.32 -12.92
CA ARG A 212 4.07 21.11 -13.92
C ARG A 212 5.04 20.25 -14.71
N MET A 213 5.25 20.59 -15.98
CA MET A 213 6.33 20.06 -16.82
C MET A 213 7.43 21.13 -16.97
N PRO A 214 8.53 21.07 -16.20
CA PRO A 214 9.58 22.08 -16.27
C PRO A 214 10.23 22.21 -17.65
N SER A 215 10.37 21.10 -18.38
CA SER A 215 10.96 21.07 -19.72
C SER A 215 10.07 21.70 -20.80
N MET A 216 8.79 21.96 -20.51
CA MET A 216 7.80 22.48 -21.45
C MET A 216 7.31 23.88 -21.02
N GLY A 217 8.25 24.74 -20.61
CA GLY A 217 7.91 26.10 -20.17
C GLY A 217 7.02 26.14 -18.93
N ASN A 218 7.18 25.17 -18.03
CA ASN A 218 6.36 25.01 -16.82
C ASN A 218 4.85 24.82 -17.11
N HIS A 219 4.54 24.12 -18.21
CA HIS A 219 3.18 23.75 -18.59
C HIS A 219 2.46 23.02 -17.45
N SER A 220 1.19 23.35 -17.22
CA SER A 220 0.32 22.70 -16.23
C SER A 220 -0.84 21.98 -16.89
N SER A 221 -1.60 21.23 -16.09
CA SER A 221 -2.77 20.48 -16.53
C SER A 221 -4.06 21.01 -15.89
N PRO A 222 -5.21 20.94 -16.58
CA PRO A 222 -6.51 21.26 -15.99
C PRO A 222 -7.06 20.09 -15.16
N ASN A 223 -8.13 20.32 -14.40
CA ASN A 223 -8.91 19.28 -13.68
C ASN A 223 -8.17 18.59 -12.52
N ASN A 224 -7.14 19.22 -11.96
CA ASN A 224 -6.53 18.76 -10.72
C ASN A 224 -7.47 19.01 -9.53
N VAL A 225 -7.47 18.08 -8.58
CA VAL A 225 -8.22 18.20 -7.32
C VAL A 225 -7.25 17.95 -6.17
N ASP A 226 -7.14 18.95 -5.30
CA ASP A 226 -6.32 18.88 -4.08
C ASP A 226 -6.71 17.68 -3.22
N LEU A 227 -5.72 17.10 -2.54
CA LEU A 227 -5.93 15.88 -1.78
C LEU A 227 -6.51 16.18 -0.40
N THR A 228 -7.51 15.38 -0.02
CA THR A 228 -8.16 15.42 1.28
C THR A 228 -8.25 14.02 1.87
N GLN A 229 -8.39 13.94 3.19
CA GLN A 229 -8.53 12.69 3.90
C GLN A 229 -10.02 12.36 4.07
N SER A 230 -10.44 11.17 3.65
CA SER A 230 -11.84 10.74 3.79
C SER A 230 -12.15 10.13 5.16
N VAL A 231 -11.15 9.55 5.82
CA VAL A 231 -11.25 8.91 7.14
C VAL A 231 -9.96 9.16 7.91
N ALA A 232 -10.08 9.49 9.20
CA ALA A 232 -8.94 9.65 10.10
C ALA A 232 -8.02 8.40 10.09
N GLY A 233 -6.71 8.62 10.12
CA GLY A 233 -5.68 7.61 9.94
C GLY A 233 -5.50 7.11 8.50
N GLY A 234 -6.33 7.57 7.55
CA GLY A 234 -6.29 7.18 6.14
C GLY A 234 -5.33 8.03 5.29
N LEU A 235 -5.08 7.55 4.07
CA LEU A 235 -4.36 8.30 3.04
C LEU A 235 -5.21 9.44 2.49
N TYR A 236 -4.53 10.45 1.95
CA TYR A 236 -5.15 11.60 1.29
C TYR A 236 -5.37 11.26 -0.17
N LYS A 237 -6.55 11.57 -0.70
CA LYS A 237 -6.94 11.27 -2.08
C LYS A 237 -7.32 12.53 -2.83
N GLY A 238 -6.94 12.60 -4.11
CA GLY A 238 -7.28 13.69 -5.01
C GLY A 238 -7.22 13.25 -6.47
N LYS A 239 -7.12 14.21 -7.38
CA LYS A 239 -7.04 13.96 -8.82
C LYS A 239 -5.85 14.68 -9.43
N MET A 240 -4.98 13.94 -10.11
CA MET A 240 -3.80 14.46 -10.80
C MET A 240 -3.92 14.24 -12.31
N SER A 241 -4.16 15.33 -13.03
CA SER A 241 -4.27 15.34 -14.47
C SER A 241 -2.89 15.41 -15.11
N LEU A 242 -2.62 14.50 -16.05
CA LEU A 242 -1.38 14.47 -16.83
C LEU A 242 -1.79 14.45 -18.30
N THR A 243 -1.40 15.48 -19.06
CA THR A 243 -1.87 15.72 -20.43
C THR A 243 -0.94 15.17 -21.51
N MET A 244 0.26 14.75 -21.11
CA MET A 244 1.27 14.15 -21.99
C MET A 244 2.28 13.37 -21.15
N THR A 245 3.01 12.47 -21.81
CA THR A 245 4.11 11.71 -21.22
C THR A 245 5.33 12.59 -20.94
N GLY A 246 6.28 12.07 -20.17
CA GLY A 246 7.52 12.75 -19.81
C GLY A 246 7.59 13.16 -18.34
N TYR A 247 8.58 14.00 -18.02
CA TYR A 247 8.85 14.40 -16.64
C TYR A 247 7.88 15.47 -16.13
N TRP A 248 7.23 15.15 -15.02
CA TRP A 248 6.34 16.01 -14.26
C TRP A 248 6.89 16.26 -12.86
N LYS A 249 6.82 17.51 -12.43
CA LYS A 249 7.00 17.95 -11.05
C LYS A 249 5.62 18.23 -10.46
N ILE A 250 5.23 17.46 -9.45
CA ILE A 250 3.96 17.67 -8.73
C ILE A 250 4.25 18.60 -7.56
N ASN A 251 4.05 19.90 -7.75
CA ASN A 251 4.30 20.88 -6.71
C ASN A 251 3.27 20.73 -5.60
N LEU A 252 3.71 20.83 -4.35
CA LEU A 252 2.88 20.59 -3.18
C LEU A 252 2.75 21.85 -2.32
N GLN A 253 1.60 22.00 -1.66
CA GLN A 253 1.43 22.94 -0.55
C GLN A 253 0.60 22.26 0.55
N LEU A 254 1.19 22.10 1.73
CA LEU A 254 0.54 21.47 2.88
C LEU A 254 -0.15 22.52 3.75
N LEU A 255 -1.45 22.33 3.98
CA LEU A 255 -2.26 23.17 4.83
C LEU A 255 -2.77 22.39 6.04
N ASN A 256 -2.83 23.02 7.20
CA ASN A 256 -3.47 22.46 8.38
C ASN A 256 -5.01 22.57 8.31
N ALA A 257 -5.70 22.10 9.35
CA ALA A 257 -7.17 22.13 9.46
C ALA A 257 -7.78 23.55 9.43
N ASN A 258 -6.98 24.59 9.75
CA ASN A 258 -7.39 25.99 9.70
C ASN A 258 -7.11 26.64 8.33
N ASN A 259 -6.67 25.86 7.33
CA ASN A 259 -6.19 26.32 6.03
C ASN A 259 -4.94 27.20 6.08
N GLU A 260 -4.15 27.12 7.15
CA GLU A 260 -2.85 27.80 7.22
C GLU A 260 -1.80 26.99 6.48
N VAL A 261 -0.99 27.65 5.65
CA VAL A 261 0.09 26.99 4.91
C VAL A 261 1.24 26.67 5.86
N LEU A 262 1.51 25.38 6.02
CA LEU A 262 2.64 24.89 6.82
C LEU A 262 3.93 24.81 6.01
N LYS A 263 3.84 24.44 4.72
CA LYS A 263 4.98 24.38 3.80
C LYS A 263 4.51 24.37 2.35
N GLY A 264 5.36 24.88 1.47
CA GLY A 264 5.15 24.88 0.03
C GLY A 264 4.53 26.16 -0.49
N GLU A 265 4.82 26.46 -1.75
CA GLU A 265 4.50 27.71 -2.40
C GLU A 265 3.40 27.50 -3.45
N ALA A 266 2.51 28.48 -3.58
CA ALA A 266 1.60 28.53 -4.71
C ALA A 266 2.39 28.86 -5.99
N ILE A 267 2.12 28.15 -7.07
CA ILE A 267 2.84 28.33 -8.32
C ILE A 267 2.34 29.56 -9.06
N THR A 268 3.29 30.39 -9.49
CA THR A 268 3.08 31.61 -10.25
C THR A 268 4.24 31.78 -11.24
N ASP A 269 4.18 32.79 -12.11
CA ASP A 269 5.29 33.08 -13.02
C ASP A 269 6.59 33.43 -12.28
N ALA A 270 6.49 34.07 -11.11
CA ALA A 270 7.64 34.41 -10.26
C ALA A 270 8.11 33.24 -9.38
N VAL A 271 7.24 32.26 -9.13
CA VAL A 271 7.51 31.09 -8.29
C VAL A 271 7.22 29.83 -9.10
N PRO A 272 8.17 29.40 -9.95
CA PRO A 272 7.91 28.33 -10.92
C PRO A 272 7.85 26.93 -10.28
N ALA A 273 8.31 26.77 -9.04
CA ALA A 273 8.27 25.51 -8.32
C ALA A 273 8.10 25.72 -6.81
N SER A 274 7.42 24.78 -6.16
CA SER A 274 7.34 24.69 -4.71
C SER A 274 8.62 24.05 -4.15
N SER A 275 8.98 24.43 -2.93
CA SER A 275 10.07 23.87 -2.12
C SER A 275 9.82 22.40 -1.75
N ILE A 276 8.56 21.95 -1.79
CA ILE A 276 8.17 20.55 -1.64
C ILE A 276 7.43 20.10 -2.90
N TYR A 277 7.87 18.99 -3.47
CA TYR A 277 7.31 18.44 -4.70
C TYR A 277 7.56 16.93 -4.77
N PHE A 278 6.76 16.25 -5.60
CA PHE A 278 7.07 14.94 -6.12
C PHE A 278 7.56 15.01 -7.56
N GLU A 279 8.22 13.96 -8.00
CA GLU A 279 8.67 13.76 -9.37
C GLU A 279 8.06 12.49 -9.94
N ILE A 280 7.55 12.58 -11.16
CA ILE A 280 6.97 11.47 -11.91
C ILE A 280 7.50 11.55 -13.34
N GLU A 281 7.79 10.40 -13.94
CA GLU A 281 8.10 10.30 -15.37
C GLU A 281 7.55 8.97 -15.88
N PHE A 282 6.82 9.02 -16.99
CA PHE A 282 6.13 7.89 -17.59
C PHE A 282 5.91 8.12 -19.10
#